data_AF-A0A5K1DVY9-F1
#
_entry.id   AF-A0A5K1DVY9-F1
#
_cell.length_a   1.000
_cell.length_b   1.000
_cell.length_c   1.000
_cell.angle_alpha   90.00
_cell.angle_beta   90.00
_cell.angle_gamma   90.00
#
_symmetry.space_group_name_H-M   'P 1'
#
loop_
_entity.id
_entity.type
_entity.pdbx_description
1 polymer ?
#
loop_
_entity_poly.entity_id
_entity_poly.type
_entity_poly.pdbx_seq_one_letter_code
_entity_poly.pdbx_strand_id
1 'polypeptide(L)' 'IDRKQFEKVLAYIEHGKREGATLLTGGRACGEKGFYIEPTIFADVE' A
#
# COMPACT_ATOMS: atom_id res chain seq x y z
N ILE A 1 2.25 -3.75 16.18
CA ILE A 1 2.36 -3.00 14.91
C ILE A 1 3.54 -2.05 15.06
N ASP A 2 4.50 -2.12 14.14
CA ASP A 2 5.75 -1.34 14.19
C ASP A 2 6.11 -0.77 12.81
N ARG A 3 7.17 0.05 12.77
CA ARG A 3 7.66 0.71 11.56
C ARG A 3 8.03 -0.28 10.45
N LYS A 4 8.57 -1.45 10.79
CA LYS A 4 9.01 -2.44 9.82
C LYS A 4 7.82 -3.03 9.05
N GLN A 5 6.72 -3.33 9.76
CA GLN A 5 5.51 -3.82 9.10
C GLN A 5 4.88 -2.74 8.21
N PHE A 6 4.87 -1.48 8.66
CA PHE A 6 4.39 -0.35 7.87
C PHE A 6 5.16 -0.17 6.55
N GLU A 7 6.49 -0.12 6.62
CA GLU A 7 7.36 -0.01 5.45
C GLU A 7 7.19 -1.22 4.51
N LYS A 8 7.02 -2.43 5.07
CA LYS A 8 6.78 -3.64 4.27
C LYS A 8 5.47 -3.55 3.47
N VAL A 9 4.38 -3.08 4.07
CA VAL A 9 3.10 -2.94 3.36
C VAL A 9 3.21 -1.90 2.24
N LEU A 10 3.84 -0.75 2.48
CA LEU A 10 4.08 0.25 1.44
C LEU A 10 4.92 -0.31 0.29
N ALA A 11 5.95 -1.10 0.60
CA ALA A 11 6.77 -1.75 -0.43
C ALA A 11 5.96 -2.72 -1.30
N TYR A 12 5.01 -3.47 -0.73
CA TYR A 12 4.12 -4.34 -1.50
C TYR A 12 3.13 -3.57 -2.37
N ILE A 13 2.63 -2.42 -1.89
CA ILE A 13 1.78 -1.56 -2.72
C ILE A 13 2.56 -1.05 -3.94
N GLU A 14 3.80 -0.61 -3.75
CA GLU A 14 4.66 -0.21 -4.87
C GLU A 14 5.09 -1.38 -5.76
N HIS A 15 5.13 -2.59 -5.22
CA HIS A 15 5.35 -3.79 -6.02
C HIS A 15 4.16 -4.08 -6.94
N GLY A 16 2.93 -4.10 -6.42
CA GLY A 16 1.72 -4.34 -7.22
C GLY A 16 1.56 -3.33 -8.35
N LYS A 17 1.84 -2.04 -8.10
CA LYS A 17 1.86 -1.01 -9.16
C LYS A 17 2.87 -1.31 -10.27
N ARG A 18 4.05 -1.82 -9.91
CA ARG A 18 5.12 -2.15 -10.88
C ARG A 18 4.84 -3.42 -11.68
N GLU A 19 4.10 -4.36 -11.10
CA GLU A 19 3.71 -5.61 -11.76
C GLU A 19 2.51 -5.42 -12.70
N GLY A 20 1.94 -4.23 -12.78
CA GLY A 20 0.87 -3.89 -13.71
C GLY A 20 -0.54 -3.94 -13.11
N ALA A 21 -0.67 -4.24 -11.82
CA ALA A 21 -1.97 -4.20 -11.15
C ALA A 21 -2.50 -2.76 -11.08
N THR A 22 -3.81 -2.62 -11.33
CA THR A 22 -4.50 -1.33 -11.28
C THR A 22 -4.83 -0.97 -9.83
N LEU A 23 -4.21 0.07 -9.28
CA LEU A 23 -4.58 0.59 -7.95
C LEU A 23 -5.88 1.40 -8.05
N LEU A 24 -6.99 0.85 -7.56
CA LEU A 24 -8.31 1.51 -7.61
C LEU A 24 -8.49 2.58 -6.53
N THR A 25 -7.98 2.34 -5.33
CA THR A 25 -8.08 3.29 -4.21
C THR A 25 -6.98 3.06 -3.18
N GLY A 26 -6.67 4.12 -2.42
CA GLY A 26 -5.74 4.08 -1.30
C GLY A 26 -4.28 3.94 -1.73
N GLY A 27 -3.57 3.01 -1.08
CA GLY A 27 -2.18 2.69 -1.43
C GLY A 27 -1.15 3.69 -0.91
N ARG A 28 -1.50 4.45 0.15
CA ARG A 28 -0.65 5.50 0.73
C ARG A 28 -0.74 5.50 2.25
N ALA A 29 0.25 6.13 2.88
CA ALA A 29 0.20 6.44 4.29
C ALA A 29 -0.92 7.46 4.58
N CYS A 30 -1.60 7.28 5.71
CA CYS A 30 -2.68 8.16 6.17
C CYS A 30 -2.23 8.95 7.41
N GLY A 31 -2.31 10.28 7.34
CA GLY A 31 -1.94 11.18 8.43
C GLY A 31 -0.43 11.43 8.59
N GLU A 32 -0.07 12.28 9.55
CA GLU A 32 1.32 12.74 9.76
C GLU A 32 2.09 11.91 10.80
N LYS A 33 1.40 11.14 11.64
CA LYS A 33 1.99 10.35 12.74
C LYS A 33 1.34 8.97 12.84
N GLY A 34 2.13 8.00 13.29
CA GLY A 34 1.71 6.61 13.44
C GLY A 34 1.94 5.78 12.17
N PHE A 35 1.31 4.60 12.12
CA PHE A 35 1.51 3.59 11.08
C PHE A 35 0.18 3.24 10.41
N TYR A 36 -0.50 4.26 9.87
CA TYR A 36 -1.80 4.11 9.23
C TYR A 36 -1.65 4.10 7.71
N ILE A 37 -2.36 3.19 7.05
CA ILE A 37 -2.36 3.05 5.59
C ILE A 37 -3.82 3.11 5.15
N GLU A 38 -4.08 3.84 4.07
CA GLU A 38 -5.41 3.93 3.47
C GLU A 38 -5.90 2.53 3.05
N PRO A 39 -7.21 2.23 3.19
CA PRO A 39 -7.78 1.01 2.61
C PRO A 39 -7.42 0.90 1.13
N THR A 40 -6.78 -0.20 0.76
CA THR A 40 -6.14 -0.36 -0.54
C THR A 40 -6.80 -1.48 -1.33
N ILE A 41 -7.24 -1.19 -2.56
CA ILE A 41 -7.84 -2.19 -3.46
C ILE A 41 -7.08 -2.16 -4.79
N PHE A 42 -6.59 -3.32 -5.21
CA PHE A 42 -6.07 -3.55 -6.55
C PHE A 42 -7.09 -4.32 -7.40
N ALA A 43 -7.12 -4.01 -8.69
CA ALA A 43 -7.79 -4.78 -9.74
C ALA A 43 -6.76 -5.20 -10.80
N ASP A 44 -7.19 -6.07 -11.72
CA ASP A 44 -6.36 -6.58 -12.82
C ASP A 44 -5.05 -7.21 -12.32
N VAL A 45 -5.15 -8.03 -11.26
CA VAL A 45 -4.04 -8.80 -10.68
C VAL A 45 -3.97 -10.15 -11.39
N GLU A 46 -2.78 -10.52 -11.90
CA GLU A 46 -2.49 -11.83 -12.50
C GLU A 46 -1.73 -12.77 -11.56
#